data_AF-A0AAP8N684-F1
#
_entry.id   AF-A0AAP8N684-F1
#
_cell.length_a   1.000
_cell.length_b   1.000
_cell.length_c   1.000
_cell.angle_alpha   90.00
_cell.angle_beta   90.00
_cell.angle_gamma   90.00
#
_symmetry.space_group_name_H-M   'P 1'
#
loop_
_entity.id
_entity.type
_entity.pdbx_description
1 polymer ?
#
loop_
_entity_poly.entity_id
_entity_poly.type
_entity_poly.pdbx_seq_one_letter_code
_entity_poly.pdbx_strand_id
1 'polypeptide(L)'
;GVGNVKSSGLKRGSIVDIDETVTSIKKAIDQAERMVGIHIDKVIVGVSANQVQLISTNGVVAVSKENKEIDNEDVLRVMDQAQVIS
;
A
#
# COMPACT_ATOMS: atom_id res chain seq x y z
N GLY A 1 22.89 -5.43 -1.85
CA GLY A 1 22.46 -6.66 -2.53
C GLY A 1 21.54 -6.25 -3.65
N VAL A 2 21.57 -6.92 -4.79
CA VAL A 2 20.71 -6.60 -5.94
C VAL A 2 19.96 -7.86 -6.33
N GLY A 3 18.63 -7.82 -6.32
CA GLY A 3 17.80 -8.87 -6.89
C GLY A 3 17.18 -8.39 -8.19
N ASN A 4 17.30 -9.17 -9.26
CA ASN A 4 16.63 -8.88 -10.52
C ASN A 4 15.87 -10.11 -10.98
N VAL A 5 14.55 -9.98 -11.03
CA VAL A 5 13.64 -11.07 -11.40
C VAL A 5 12.64 -10.51 -12.41
N LYS A 6 12.36 -11.30 -13.43
CA LYS A 6 11.33 -10.97 -14.42
C LYS A 6 9.98 -10.86 -13.71
N SER A 7 9.27 -9.76 -13.95
CA SER A 7 7.91 -9.59 -13.45
C SER A 7 6.97 -10.63 -14.08
N SER A 8 6.21 -11.30 -13.23
CA SER A 8 5.13 -12.24 -13.56
C SER A 8 3.84 -11.72 -12.89
N GLY A 9 2.68 -12.02 -13.44
CA GLY A 9 1.41 -11.49 -12.94
C GLY A 9 1.09 -10.02 -13.23
N LEU A 10 1.92 -9.33 -14.01
CA LEU A 10 1.69 -7.96 -14.47
C LEU A 10 1.45 -7.92 -15.98
N LYS A 11 0.36 -7.29 -16.42
CA LYS A 11 0.05 -7.08 -17.84
C LYS A 11 -0.29 -5.61 -18.08
N ARG A 12 0.51 -4.94 -18.92
CA ARG A 12 0.34 -3.50 -19.26
C ARG A 12 0.23 -2.59 -18.02
N GLY A 13 1.01 -2.84 -16.97
CA GLY A 13 0.95 -2.02 -15.75
C GLY A 13 -0.33 -2.21 -14.94
N SER A 14 -1.01 -3.34 -15.09
CA SER A 14 -2.06 -3.80 -14.18
C SER A 14 -1.69 -5.17 -13.63
N ILE A 15 -1.94 -5.37 -12.33
CA ILE A 15 -1.78 -6.69 -11.69
C ILE A 15 -2.92 -7.56 -12.20
N VAL A 16 -2.59 -8.58 -13.00
CA VAL A 16 -3.55 -9.57 -13.50
C VAL A 16 -3.55 -10.84 -12.64
N ASP A 17 -2.42 -11.12 -11.98
CA ASP A 17 -2.26 -12.25 -11.06
C ASP A 17 -1.42 -11.79 -9.87
N ILE A 18 -2.06 -11.75 -8.70
CA ILE A 18 -1.43 -11.30 -7.47
C ILE A 18 -0.42 -12.32 -6.93
N ASP A 19 -0.68 -13.61 -7.10
CA ASP A 19 0.18 -14.68 -6.57
C ASP A 19 1.49 -14.76 -7.36
N GLU A 20 1.42 -14.65 -8.68
CA GLU A 20 2.61 -14.53 -9.53
C GLU A 20 3.39 -13.25 -9.22
N THR A 21 2.68 -12.13 -9.02
CA THR A 21 3.30 -10.84 -8.68
C THR A 21 4.07 -10.96 -7.35
N VAL A 22 3.43 -11.49 -6.31
CA VAL A 22 4.05 -11.71 -4.99
C VAL A 22 5.25 -12.66 -5.11
N THR A 23 5.14 -13.72 -5.90
CA THR A 23 6.24 -14.67 -6.11
C THR A 23 7.45 -14.01 -6.77
N SER A 24 7.23 -13.13 -7.76
CA SER A 24 8.33 -12.42 -8.43
C SER A 24 9.05 -11.44 -7.50
N ILE A 25 8.29 -10.72 -6.66
CA ILE A 25 8.83 -9.80 -5.65
C ILE A 25 9.62 -10.57 -4.59
N LYS A 26 9.06 -11.67 -4.04
CA LYS A 26 9.74 -12.51 -3.05
C LYS A 26 11.07 -13.02 -3.59
N LYS A 27 11.10 -13.53 -4.83
CA LYS A 27 12.35 -14.00 -5.46
C LYS A 27 13.41 -12.90 -5.59
N ALA A 28 13.01 -11.67 -5.90
CA ALA A 28 13.93 -10.54 -5.98
C ALA A 28 14.49 -10.17 -4.59
N ILE A 29 13.64 -10.18 -3.56
CA ILE A 29 14.07 -9.97 -2.17
C ILE A 29 15.04 -11.07 -1.74
N ASP A 30 14.70 -12.34 -1.99
CA ASP A 30 15.52 -13.50 -1.65
C ASP A 30 16.93 -13.42 -2.27
N GLN A 31 17.03 -12.98 -3.54
CA GLN A 31 18.32 -12.75 -4.19
C GLN A 31 19.09 -11.61 -3.54
N ALA A 32 18.41 -10.49 -3.23
CA ALA A 32 19.03 -9.36 -2.57
C ALA A 32 19.55 -9.77 -1.18
N GLU A 33 18.73 -10.44 -0.36
CA GLU A 33 19.07 -10.96 0.97
C GLU A 33 20.27 -11.90 0.93
N ARG A 34 20.28 -12.88 0.02
CA ARG A 34 21.41 -13.81 -0.14
C ARG A 34 22.72 -13.08 -0.48
N MET A 35 22.65 -12.01 -1.26
CA MET A 35 23.85 -11.24 -1.62
C MET A 35 24.41 -10.40 -0.48
N VAL A 36 23.57 -9.89 0.43
CA VAL A 36 24.03 -9.08 1.57
C VAL A 36 24.13 -9.86 2.88
N GLY A 37 23.61 -11.08 2.94
CA GLY A 37 23.61 -11.90 4.15
C GLY A 37 22.76 -11.30 5.28
N ILE A 38 21.83 -10.39 4.96
CA ILE A 38 20.93 -9.75 5.92
C ILE A 38 19.48 -10.00 5.51
N HIS A 39 18.59 -10.01 6.51
CA HIS A 39 17.15 -10.07 6.30
C HIS A 39 16.60 -8.66 5.97
N ILE A 40 15.66 -8.58 5.05
CA ILE A 40 14.98 -7.36 4.63
C ILE A 40 13.55 -7.37 5.16
N ASP A 41 13.28 -6.64 6.23
CA ASP A 41 11.94 -6.57 6.85
C ASP A 41 10.98 -5.63 6.12
N LYS A 42 11.51 -4.62 5.41
CA LYS A 42 10.71 -3.58 4.76
C LYS A 42 11.25 -3.28 3.37
N VAL A 43 10.33 -3.19 2.42
CA VAL A 43 10.63 -2.85 1.03
C VAL A 43 9.70 -1.76 0.54
N ILE A 44 10.23 -0.89 -0.33
CA ILE A 44 9.42 0.07 -1.07
C ILE A 44 9.21 -0.52 -2.47
N VAL A 45 7.95 -0.78 -2.82
CA VAL A 45 7.59 -1.35 -4.12
C VAL A 45 6.90 -0.27 -4.95
N GLY A 46 7.47 0.03 -6.12
CA GLY A 46 6.80 0.84 -7.13
C GLY A 46 5.96 -0.06 -8.03
N VAL A 47 4.64 0.10 -8.00
CA VAL A 47 3.73 -0.60 -8.92
C VAL A 47 3.26 0.41 -9.96
N SER A 48 3.48 0.12 -11.24
CA SER A 48 2.82 0.88 -12.31
C SER A 48 1.32 0.66 -12.17
N ALA A 49 0.55 1.75 -12.07
CA ALA A 49 -0.88 1.66 -11.86
C ALA A 49 -1.57 2.33 -13.05
N ASN A 50 -2.03 1.51 -13.99
CA ASN A 50 -2.60 1.97 -15.26
C ASN A 50 -4.03 2.53 -15.11
N GLN A 51 -4.66 2.36 -13.94
CA GLN A 51 -6.03 2.81 -13.64
C GLN A 51 -6.14 3.35 -12.20
N VAL A 52 -5.19 4.18 -11.74
CA VAL A 52 -5.40 4.91 -10.49
C VAL A 52 -6.51 5.93 -10.71
N GLN A 53 -7.61 5.76 -10.00
CA GLN A 53 -8.66 6.76 -9.91
C GLN A 53 -8.51 7.48 -8.58
N LEU A 54 -8.49 8.81 -8.64
CA LEU A 54 -8.63 9.67 -7.49
C LEU A 54 -10.11 9.93 -7.31
N ILE A 55 -10.66 9.48 -6.19
CA ILE A 55 -12.06 9.71 -5.83
C ILE A 55 -12.03 10.67 -4.64
N SER A 56 -12.67 11.82 -4.78
CA SER A 56 -12.85 12.75 -3.66
C SER A 56 -13.94 12.20 -2.74
N THR A 57 -13.53 11.69 -1.59
CA THR A 57 -14.42 11.24 -0.52
C THR A 57 -14.47 12.28 0.59
N ASN A 58 -15.66 12.48 1.17
CA ASN A 58 -15.84 13.34 2.33
C ASN A 58 -16.28 12.47 3.51
N GLY A 59 -15.42 12.37 4.53
CA GLY A 59 -15.79 11.78 5.82
C GLY A 59 -16.46 12.83 6.70
N VAL A 60 -17.52 12.46 7.41
CA VAL A 60 -18.16 13.31 8.42
C VAL A 60 -18.14 12.58 9.76
N VAL A 61 -17.60 13.23 10.79
CA VAL A 61 -17.59 12.71 12.17
C VAL A 61 -18.29 13.72 13.07
N ALA A 62 -19.21 13.23 13.89
CA ALA A 62 -19.85 14.03 14.92
C ALA A 62 -18.96 14.09 16.17
N VAL A 63 -18.57 15.29 16.59
CA VAL A 63 -17.81 15.51 17.82
C VAL A 63 -18.80 15.66 18.97
N SER A 64 -18.94 14.59 19.78
CA SER A 64 -19.89 14.50 20.89
C SER A 64 -19.22 14.71 22.25
N LYS A 65 -18.36 15.73 22.38
CA LYS A 65 -17.74 16.12 23.67
C LYS A 65 -18.41 17.39 24.20
N GLU A 66 -18.63 17.50 25.51
CA GLU A 66 -19.24 18.68 26.16
C GLU A 66 -18.50 19.99 25.80
N ASN A 67 -17.17 19.93 25.64
CA ASN A 67 -16.35 21.09 25.29
C ASN A 67 -16.20 21.33 23.77
N LYS A 68 -16.78 20.48 22.90
CA LYS A 68 -16.67 20.54 21.43
C LYS A 68 -15.23 20.68 20.89
N GLU A 69 -14.24 20.30 21.67
CA GLU A 69 -12.83 20.37 21.27
C GLU A 69 -12.50 19.21 20.32
N ILE A 70 -11.85 19.54 19.21
CA ILE A 70 -11.40 18.58 18.21
C ILE A 70 -10.06 18.02 18.67
N ASP A 71 -9.99 16.71 18.85
CA ASP A 71 -8.74 16.03 19.18
C ASP A 71 -8.23 15.21 17.99
N ASN A 72 -6.99 14.73 18.10
CA ASN A 72 -6.34 13.83 17.15
C ASN A 72 -7.15 12.56 16.89
N GLU A 73 -7.89 12.09 17.89
CA GLU A 73 -8.81 10.96 17.72
C GLU A 73 -9.94 11.29 16.74
N ASP A 74 -10.50 12.50 16.78
CA ASP A 74 -11.53 12.93 15.83
C ASP A 74 -10.97 13.04 14.40
N VAL A 75 -9.70 13.48 14.27
CA VAL A 75 -8.97 13.52 12.99
C VAL A 75 -8.73 12.12 12.44
N LEU A 76 -8.29 11.17 13.26
CA LEU A 76 -8.09 9.79 12.84
C LEU A 76 -9.41 9.14 12.40
N ARG A 77 -10.51 9.41 13.13
CA ARG A 77 -11.83 8.89 12.80
C ARG A 77 -12.38 9.47 11.50
N VAL A 78 -12.17 10.76 11.21
CA VAL A 78 -12.62 11.34 9.94
C VAL A 78 -11.78 10.85 8.76
N MET A 79 -10.48 10.59 8.96
CA MET A 79 -9.63 9.95 7.95
C MET A 79 -10.09 8.53 7.65
N ASP A 80 -10.42 7.74 8.67
CA ASP A 80 -10.96 6.38 8.51
C ASP A 80 -12.28 6.39 7.73
N GLN A 81 -13.21 7.29 8.09
CA GLN A 81 -14.48 7.46 7.36
C GLN A 81 -14.28 7.93 5.91
N ALA A 82 -13.29 8.81 5.66
CA ALA A 82 -12.97 9.26 4.30
C ALA A 82 -12.28 8.17 3.47
N GLN A 83 -11.60 7.20 4.09
CA GLN A 83 -10.96 6.08 3.40
C GLN A 83 -11.93 4.95 3.03
N VAL A 84 -13.17 4.96 3.53
CA VAL A 84 -14.20 4.00 3.12
C VAL A 84 -14.65 4.31 1.70
N ILE A 85 -14.30 3.42 0.77
CA ILE A 85 -14.76 3.43 -0.60
C ILE A 85 -16.20 2.88 -0.60
N SER A 86 -17.19 3.69 -0.99
CA SER A 86 -18.58 3.22 -1.26
C SER A 86 -18.72 2.66 -2.66
#